data_AF-A0A0D9NSS6-F1
#
_entry.id   AF-A0A0D9NSS6-F1
#
_cell.length_a   1.000
_cell.length_b   1.000
_cell.length_c   1.000
_cell.angle_alpha   90.00
_cell.angle_beta   90.00
_cell.angle_gamma   90.00
#
_symmetry.space_group_name_H-M   'P 1'
#
loop_
_entity.id
_entity.type
_entity.pdbx_description
1 polymer ?
#
loop_
_entity_poly.entity_id
_entity_poly.type
_entity_poly.pdbx_seq_one_letter_code
_entity_poly.pdbx_strand_id
1 'polypeptide(L)'
;MALPLYIPKCIQSPAHCFHPPPLDKPVRIHIEGPLVSIQKLLPEVSWHVDAQEKKFQQAGAKLAELTYRTIYGHDVRLYVENDLIIRDEYLGWVDQKNEIDYYGVTFDHLVPADDYFPEVLQINICEVDEDGGEYANTYLPFTVDPAEYIGKKILAVPRCCQKRKGTTDRSRVNGSVTQKDLIRQGYDQEVMRRLLIAYGVYSTKIPDKKFGKVPQPRTRIAPEEK
;
A
#
# COMPACT_ATOMS: atom_id res chain seq x y z
N MET A 1 1.54 21.80 7.09
CA MET A 1 0.35 21.73 6.21
C MET A 1 0.37 20.40 5.47
N ALA A 2 -0.78 19.79 5.23
CA ALA A 2 -0.88 18.54 4.50
C ALA A 2 -0.53 18.74 3.03
N LEU A 3 0.30 17.86 2.47
CA LEU A 3 0.56 17.83 1.03
C LEU A 3 -0.54 17.02 0.32
N PRO A 4 -0.96 17.42 -0.89
CA PRO A 4 -1.91 16.65 -1.68
C PRO A 4 -1.29 15.33 -2.16
N LEU A 5 -2.11 14.28 -2.17
CA LEU A 5 -1.80 13.02 -2.85
C LEU A 5 -2.04 13.19 -4.36
N TYR A 6 -1.06 12.82 -5.18
CA TYR A 6 -1.16 12.90 -6.64
C TYR A 6 -1.00 11.51 -7.26
N ILE A 7 -2.05 11.07 -7.96
CA ILE A 7 -2.06 9.84 -8.74
C ILE A 7 -2.14 10.23 -10.23
N PRO A 8 -1.08 9.99 -11.04
CA PRO A 8 -1.11 10.32 -12.46
C PRO A 8 -2.13 9.45 -13.20
N LYS A 9 -2.56 9.89 -14.39
CA LYS A 9 -3.35 9.05 -15.31
C LYS A 9 -2.55 7.82 -15.74
N CYS A 10 -3.25 6.78 -16.18
CA CYS A 10 -2.60 5.59 -16.71
C CYS A 10 -1.76 5.95 -17.95
N ILE A 11 -0.52 5.50 -17.98
CA ILE A 11 0.41 5.73 -19.10
C ILE A 11 0.28 4.66 -20.20
N GLN A 12 -0.42 3.56 -19.91
CA GLN A 12 -0.62 2.49 -20.88
C GLN A 12 -1.56 2.95 -21.99
N SER A 13 -1.36 2.40 -23.20
CA SER A 13 -2.25 2.62 -24.34
C SER A 13 -2.66 1.26 -24.93
N PRO A 14 -3.92 0.82 -24.74
CA PRO A 14 -4.98 1.49 -23.98
C PRO A 14 -4.71 1.52 -22.46
N ALA A 15 -5.37 2.44 -21.75
CA ALA A 15 -5.28 2.55 -20.30
C ALA A 15 -5.75 1.25 -19.61
N HIS A 16 -5.12 0.92 -18.48
CA HIS A 16 -5.54 -0.23 -17.68
C HIS A 16 -6.96 -0.02 -17.14
N CYS A 17 -7.81 -1.06 -17.23
CA CYS A 17 -9.25 -0.97 -16.88
C CYS A 17 -9.55 -0.77 -15.38
N PHE A 18 -8.51 -0.58 -14.56
CA PHE A 18 -8.59 -0.28 -13.13
C PHE A 18 -7.68 0.91 -12.73
N HIS A 19 -7.20 1.73 -13.68
CA HIS A 19 -6.39 2.92 -13.38
C HIS A 19 -6.89 4.18 -14.11
N PRO A 20 -7.65 5.05 -13.42
CA PRO A 20 -8.36 4.77 -12.16
C PRO A 20 -9.49 3.75 -12.37
N PRO A 21 -9.93 3.04 -11.33
CA PRO A 21 -11.08 2.15 -11.41
C PRO A 21 -12.36 2.97 -11.63
N PRO A 22 -13.31 2.50 -12.46
CA PRO A 22 -14.63 3.09 -12.56
C PRO A 22 -15.36 3.08 -11.20
N LEU A 23 -16.18 4.09 -10.94
CA LEU A 23 -16.89 4.29 -9.66
C LEU A 23 -17.96 3.22 -9.36
N ASP A 24 -18.40 2.48 -10.36
CA ASP A 24 -19.38 1.40 -10.26
C ASP A 24 -18.72 0.01 -10.22
N LYS A 25 -17.39 -0.05 -10.23
CA LYS A 25 -16.64 -1.30 -10.33
C LYS A 25 -16.14 -1.75 -8.96
N PRO A 26 -16.54 -2.95 -8.49
CA PRO A 26 -15.97 -3.55 -7.30
C PRO A 26 -14.45 -3.71 -7.43
N VAL A 27 -13.71 -3.18 -6.46
CA VAL A 27 -12.25 -3.25 -6.44
C VAL A 27 -11.72 -3.14 -5.01
N ARG A 28 -10.70 -3.93 -4.70
CA ARG A 28 -9.89 -3.76 -3.50
C ARG A 28 -8.71 -2.85 -3.81
N ILE A 29 -8.55 -1.78 -3.06
CA ILE A 29 -7.48 -0.80 -3.24
C ILE A 29 -6.50 -0.96 -2.10
N HIS A 30 -5.23 -1.09 -2.46
CA HIS A 30 -4.13 -1.10 -1.51
C HIS A 30 -3.16 0.02 -1.86
N ILE A 31 -2.95 0.94 -0.93
CA ILE A 31 -1.95 2.01 -1.05
C ILE A 31 -0.92 1.88 0.06
N GLU A 32 0.36 1.89 -0.31
CA GLU A 32 1.46 1.77 0.64
C GLU A 32 2.67 2.62 0.24
N GLY A 33 3.50 2.97 1.22
CA GLY A 33 4.60 3.90 1.02
C GLY A 33 5.50 4.10 2.22
N PRO A 34 6.62 4.81 2.05
CA PRO A 34 7.43 5.28 3.16
C PRO A 34 6.60 6.10 4.14
N LEU A 35 6.75 5.81 5.43
CA LEU A 35 6.01 6.49 6.50
C LEU A 35 6.18 8.02 6.40
N VAL A 36 7.40 8.47 6.12
CA VAL A 36 7.73 9.90 5.99
C VAL A 36 6.91 10.62 4.92
N SER A 37 6.54 9.94 3.82
CA SER A 37 5.67 10.52 2.80
C SER A 37 4.22 10.58 3.27
N ILE A 38 3.76 9.54 3.97
CA ILE A 38 2.38 9.46 4.47
C ILE A 38 2.16 10.45 5.61
N GLN A 39 3.15 10.69 6.45
CA GLN A 39 3.12 11.74 7.47
C GLN A 39 2.97 13.14 6.87
N LYS A 40 3.53 13.39 5.67
CA LYS A 40 3.33 14.66 4.94
C LYS A 40 1.91 14.78 4.37
N LEU A 41 1.27 13.67 4.01
CA LEU A 41 -0.15 13.63 3.63
C LEU A 41 -1.05 13.88 4.84
N LEU A 42 -0.68 13.36 6.01
CA LEU A 42 -1.49 13.32 7.23
C LEU A 42 -0.76 13.91 8.45
N PRO A 43 -0.34 15.19 8.42
CA PRO A 43 0.52 15.77 9.46
C PRO A 43 -0.17 15.94 10.82
N GLU A 44 -1.50 15.92 10.85
CA GLU A 44 -2.30 16.08 12.07
C GLU A 44 -2.63 14.74 12.74
N VAL A 45 -2.34 13.62 12.08
CA VAL A 45 -2.62 12.29 12.63
C VAL A 45 -1.51 11.89 13.58
N SER A 46 -1.89 11.44 14.78
CA SER A 46 -0.97 10.82 15.73
C SER A 46 -0.68 9.38 15.32
N TRP A 47 0.60 9.02 15.30
CA TRP A 47 1.07 7.70 14.92
C TRP A 47 1.36 6.89 16.18
N HIS A 48 0.51 5.92 16.49
CA HIS A 48 0.71 5.03 17.64
C HIS A 48 1.48 3.79 17.19
N VAL A 49 2.80 3.85 17.28
CA VAL A 49 3.68 2.75 16.87
C VAL A 49 3.94 1.83 18.08
N ASP A 50 2.91 1.13 18.55
CA ASP A 50 3.08 0.06 19.53
C ASP A 50 2.91 -1.29 18.83
N ALA A 51 4.00 -2.05 18.75
CA ALA A 51 4.03 -3.38 18.13
C ALA A 51 3.13 -4.40 18.84
N GLN A 52 2.81 -4.16 20.12
CA GLN A 52 1.96 -5.02 20.92
C GLN A 52 0.48 -4.70 20.74
N GLU A 53 0.13 -3.44 20.45
CA GLU A 53 -1.25 -3.04 20.15
C GLU A 53 -1.60 -3.28 18.68
N LYS A 54 -2.24 -4.42 18.39
CA LYS A 54 -2.78 -4.75 17.06
C LYS A 54 -4.08 -4.00 16.73
N LYS A 55 -4.16 -2.71 17.01
CA LYS A 55 -5.31 -1.86 16.64
C LYS A 55 -5.06 -1.19 15.30
N PHE A 56 -6.14 -1.02 14.53
CA PHE A 56 -6.11 -0.15 13.35
C PHE A 56 -5.77 1.27 13.77
N GLN A 57 -4.87 1.90 13.03
CA GLN A 57 -4.43 3.26 13.27
C GLN A 57 -5.47 4.23 12.70
N GLN A 58 -5.63 5.39 13.34
CA GLN A 58 -6.42 6.47 12.74
C GLN A 58 -5.90 6.87 11.35
N ALA A 59 -4.59 6.71 11.13
CA ALA A 59 -3.92 6.94 9.85
C ALA A 59 -4.49 6.09 8.71
N GLY A 60 -4.92 4.84 8.98
CA GLY A 60 -5.44 3.94 7.96
C GLY A 60 -6.73 4.49 7.35
N ALA A 61 -7.67 4.87 8.19
CA ALA A 61 -8.93 5.48 7.75
C ALA A 61 -8.69 6.79 6.96
N LYS A 62 -7.81 7.65 7.47
CA LYS A 62 -7.52 8.94 6.80
C LYS A 62 -6.81 8.76 5.47
N LEU A 63 -5.89 7.79 5.36
CA LEU A 63 -5.22 7.47 4.11
C LEU A 63 -6.19 6.85 3.09
N ALA A 64 -7.10 5.99 3.54
CA ALA A 64 -8.13 5.39 2.69
C ALA A 64 -9.08 6.46 2.15
N GLU A 65 -9.61 7.35 3.00
CA GLU A 65 -10.46 8.48 2.61
C GLU A 65 -9.76 9.40 1.59
N LEU A 66 -8.50 9.77 1.85
CA LEU A 66 -7.71 10.60 0.94
C LEU A 66 -7.50 9.92 -0.42
N THR A 67 -7.18 8.63 -0.41
CA THR A 67 -6.95 7.85 -1.62
C THR A 67 -8.24 7.71 -2.43
N TYR A 68 -9.35 7.40 -1.77
CA TYR A 68 -10.68 7.36 -2.39
C TYR A 68 -11.01 8.68 -3.07
N ARG A 69 -10.88 9.81 -2.35
CA ARG A 69 -11.15 11.14 -2.91
C ARG A 69 -10.25 11.46 -4.09
N THR A 70 -8.98 11.05 -4.04
CA THR A 70 -8.02 11.28 -5.13
C THR A 70 -8.39 10.47 -6.37
N ILE A 71 -8.91 9.25 -6.20
CA ILE A 71 -9.31 8.37 -7.30
C ILE A 71 -10.63 8.82 -7.94
N TYR A 72 -11.65 9.09 -7.13
CA TYR A 72 -13.03 9.31 -7.59
C TYR A 72 -13.42 10.79 -7.68
N GLY A 73 -12.62 11.70 -7.12
CA GLY A 73 -12.86 13.15 -7.18
C GLY A 73 -13.93 13.66 -6.22
N HIS A 74 -14.44 12.83 -5.29
CA HIS A 74 -15.43 13.21 -4.30
C HIS A 74 -15.25 12.43 -2.98
N ASP A 75 -15.92 12.87 -1.92
CA ASP A 75 -15.93 12.18 -0.63
C ASP A 75 -16.72 10.87 -0.66
N VAL A 76 -16.46 9.98 0.31
CA VAL A 76 -17.20 8.72 0.47
C VAL A 76 -18.69 8.99 0.60
N ARG A 77 -19.50 8.27 -0.16
CA ARG A 77 -20.96 8.41 -0.22
C ARG A 77 -21.59 7.57 0.88
N LEU A 78 -22.05 8.25 1.94
CA LEU A 78 -22.61 7.60 3.13
C LEU A 78 -23.87 6.75 2.87
N TYR A 79 -24.57 6.97 1.75
CA TYR A 79 -25.79 6.23 1.39
C TYR A 79 -25.53 5.05 0.44
N VAL A 80 -24.28 4.83 0.05
CA VAL A 80 -23.88 3.71 -0.80
C VAL A 80 -23.28 2.64 0.10
N GLU A 81 -23.90 1.47 0.12
CA GLU A 81 -23.38 0.33 0.88
C GLU A 81 -22.00 -0.08 0.33
N ASN A 82 -21.07 -0.39 1.23
CA ASN A 82 -19.71 -0.81 0.90
C ASN A 82 -18.92 0.19 0.05
N ASP A 83 -19.23 1.48 0.10
CA ASP A 83 -18.52 2.49 -0.71
C ASP A 83 -17.04 2.61 -0.32
N LEU A 84 -16.73 2.48 0.98
CA LEU A 84 -15.38 2.34 1.50
C LEU A 84 -15.40 1.49 2.77
N ILE A 85 -14.75 0.32 2.74
CA ILE A 85 -14.59 -0.56 3.90
C ILE A 85 -13.12 -0.86 4.12
N ILE A 86 -12.56 -0.42 5.25
CA ILE A 86 -11.16 -0.73 5.60
C ILE A 86 -11.05 -2.21 5.95
N ARG A 87 -10.09 -2.90 5.31
CA ARG A 87 -9.91 -4.35 5.46
C ARG A 87 -8.60 -4.68 6.19
N ASP A 88 -7.54 -3.94 5.90
CA ASP A 88 -6.21 -4.23 6.40
C ASP A 88 -5.33 -2.97 6.50
N GLU A 89 -4.34 -3.04 7.38
CA GLU A 89 -3.25 -2.07 7.51
C GLU A 89 -1.93 -2.84 7.53
N TYR A 90 -0.98 -2.37 6.73
CA TYR A 90 0.36 -2.89 6.60
C TYR A 90 1.34 -1.97 7.35
N LEU A 91 2.13 -2.56 8.25
CA LEU A 91 3.16 -1.89 9.03
C LEU A 91 4.51 -2.53 8.70
N GLY A 92 5.39 -1.79 8.03
CA GLY A 92 6.77 -2.18 7.78
C GLY A 92 7.62 -1.84 8.99
N TRP A 93 7.91 -2.85 9.82
CA TRP A 93 8.68 -2.69 11.05
C TRP A 93 10.19 -2.70 10.80
N VAL A 94 10.89 -1.85 11.54
CA VAL A 94 12.35 -1.83 11.65
C VAL A 94 12.74 -2.56 12.93
N ASP A 95 13.15 -3.82 12.81
CA ASP A 95 13.42 -4.76 13.92
C ASP A 95 14.29 -4.18 15.05
N GLN A 96 15.21 -3.27 14.74
CA GLN A 96 16.18 -2.73 15.71
C GLN A 96 15.69 -1.49 16.48
N LYS A 97 14.63 -0.82 16.00
CA LYS A 97 14.20 0.48 16.54
C LYS A 97 12.81 0.47 17.16
N ASN A 98 12.06 -0.63 17.00
CA ASN A 98 10.64 -0.68 17.37
C ASN A 98 9.85 0.49 16.75
N GLU A 99 10.22 0.84 15.52
CA GLU A 99 9.62 1.90 14.71
C GLU A 99 9.13 1.29 13.39
N ILE A 100 8.21 1.97 12.73
CA ILE A 100 7.82 1.64 11.35
C ILE A 100 8.46 2.65 10.39
N ASP A 101 8.96 2.19 9.25
CA ASP A 101 9.46 3.04 8.17
C ASP A 101 8.53 3.01 6.94
N TYR A 102 7.57 2.09 6.92
CA TYR A 102 6.64 1.88 5.84
C TYR A 102 5.23 1.66 6.39
N TYR A 103 4.23 2.21 5.71
CA TYR A 103 2.84 2.07 6.10
C TYR A 103 1.95 1.90 4.88
N GLY A 104 0.85 1.17 5.03
CA GLY A 104 -0.14 1.01 3.99
C GLY A 104 -1.51 0.66 4.54
N VAL A 105 -2.53 0.91 3.72
CA VAL A 105 -3.92 0.56 4.02
C VAL A 105 -4.54 -0.16 2.83
N THR A 106 -5.33 -1.19 3.13
CA THR A 106 -6.18 -1.90 2.18
C THR A 106 -7.64 -1.60 2.51
N PHE A 107 -8.40 -1.18 1.51
CA PHE A 107 -9.83 -0.97 1.63
C PHE A 107 -10.57 -1.49 0.40
N ASP A 108 -11.82 -1.88 0.60
CA ASP A 108 -12.72 -2.32 -0.44
C ASP A 108 -13.63 -1.17 -0.89
N HIS A 109 -13.89 -1.11 -2.20
CA HIS A 109 -14.91 -0.28 -2.81
C HIS A 109 -15.89 -1.20 -3.55
N LEU A 110 -17.14 -1.22 -3.11
CA LEU A 110 -18.26 -2.01 -3.66
C LEU A 110 -17.99 -3.53 -3.75
N VAL A 111 -16.97 -4.05 -3.05
CA VAL A 111 -16.67 -5.48 -3.02
C VAL A 111 -17.75 -6.20 -2.20
N PRO A 112 -18.42 -7.22 -2.75
CA PRO A 112 -19.35 -8.06 -2.00
C PRO A 112 -18.66 -8.76 -0.82
N ALA A 113 -19.38 -8.95 0.28
CA ALA A 113 -18.83 -9.56 1.49
C ALA A 113 -18.35 -11.01 1.30
N ASP A 114 -18.87 -11.71 0.30
CA ASP A 114 -18.52 -13.08 -0.08
C ASP A 114 -17.44 -13.18 -1.17
N ASP A 115 -16.98 -12.04 -1.72
CA ASP A 115 -15.84 -12.01 -2.63
C ASP A 115 -14.51 -11.89 -1.85
N TYR A 116 -13.89 -13.03 -1.59
CA TYR A 116 -12.60 -13.12 -0.90
C TYR A 116 -11.41 -12.69 -1.79
N PHE A 117 -11.56 -12.76 -3.11
CA PHE A 117 -10.48 -12.54 -4.08
C PHE A 117 -10.87 -11.52 -5.16
N PRO A 118 -11.28 -10.30 -4.79
CA PRO A 118 -11.62 -9.27 -5.75
C PRO A 118 -10.40 -8.89 -6.60
N GLU A 119 -10.65 -8.14 -7.67
CA GLU A 119 -9.58 -7.45 -8.38
C GLU A 119 -8.94 -6.40 -7.48
N VAL A 120 -7.61 -6.23 -7.63
CA VAL A 120 -6.80 -5.39 -6.74
C VAL A 120 -6.14 -4.26 -7.52
N LEU A 121 -6.34 -3.03 -7.05
CA LEU A 121 -5.54 -1.88 -7.43
C LEU A 121 -4.46 -1.63 -6.37
N GLN A 122 -3.23 -2.03 -6.69
CA GLN A 122 -2.04 -1.71 -5.90
C GLN A 122 -1.47 -0.35 -6.31
N ILE A 123 -1.25 0.54 -5.35
CA ILE A 123 -0.70 1.88 -5.52
C ILE A 123 0.51 2.03 -4.59
N ASN A 124 1.67 2.42 -5.12
CA ASN A 124 2.84 2.70 -4.28
C ASN A 124 3.10 4.20 -4.26
N ILE A 125 3.25 4.75 -3.06
CA ILE A 125 3.76 6.11 -2.87
C ILE A 125 5.26 6.10 -3.15
N CYS A 126 5.69 6.99 -4.04
CA CYS A 126 7.07 7.20 -4.39
C CYS A 126 7.59 8.43 -3.65
N GLU A 127 8.54 8.20 -2.76
CA GLU A 127 9.25 9.29 -2.11
C GLU A 127 10.21 9.95 -3.10
N VAL A 128 10.27 11.28 -3.09
CA VAL A 128 11.09 12.10 -4.00
C VAL A 128 12.00 13.06 -3.22
N ASP A 129 11.71 13.28 -1.94
CA ASP A 129 12.33 14.34 -1.14
C ASP A 129 13.75 13.97 -0.68
N GLU A 130 13.99 12.74 -0.23
CA GLU A 130 15.30 12.32 0.30
C GLU A 130 16.35 12.12 -0.79
N ASP A 131 15.99 11.53 -1.93
CA ASP A 131 16.93 11.12 -2.99
C ASP A 131 16.81 11.95 -4.28
N GLY A 132 16.02 13.02 -4.27
CA GLY A 132 15.76 13.82 -5.47
C GLY A 132 15.13 12.99 -6.60
N GLY A 133 14.28 12.01 -6.27
CA GLY A 133 13.55 11.18 -7.22
C GLY A 133 14.40 10.13 -7.94
N GLU A 134 15.61 9.83 -7.47
CA GLU A 134 16.49 8.81 -8.06
C GLU A 134 15.79 7.44 -8.13
N TYR A 135 15.18 7.00 -7.02
CA TYR A 135 14.41 5.77 -6.95
C TYR A 135 13.23 5.80 -7.91
N ALA A 136 12.47 6.89 -7.91
CA ALA A 136 11.30 7.06 -8.77
C ALA A 136 11.70 6.95 -10.25
N ASN A 137 12.72 7.67 -10.71
CA ASN A 137 13.23 7.62 -12.08
C ASN A 137 13.82 6.24 -12.45
N THR A 138 14.37 5.52 -11.48
CA THR A 138 14.87 4.15 -11.67
C THR A 138 13.74 3.17 -11.96
N TYR A 139 12.64 3.23 -11.20
CA TYR A 139 11.58 2.21 -11.25
C TYR A 139 10.31 2.62 -12.00
N LEU A 140 10.17 3.88 -12.37
CA LEU A 140 9.06 4.38 -13.19
C LEU A 140 9.47 4.50 -14.65
N PRO A 141 8.56 4.22 -15.59
CA PRO A 141 8.79 4.34 -17.03
C PRO A 141 8.62 5.78 -17.56
N PHE A 142 8.48 6.77 -16.67
CA PHE A 142 8.42 8.19 -16.99
C PHE A 142 9.33 8.98 -16.06
N THR A 143 9.77 10.14 -16.51
CA THR A 143 10.65 11.02 -15.73
C THR A 143 9.86 11.71 -14.62
N VAL A 144 10.43 11.70 -13.42
CA VAL A 144 9.95 12.44 -12.25
C VAL A 144 10.89 13.61 -12.02
N ASP A 145 10.39 14.83 -12.25
CA ASP A 145 11.11 16.07 -11.92
C ASP A 145 10.91 16.41 -10.44
N PRO A 146 11.95 16.39 -9.60
CA PRO A 146 11.84 16.70 -8.18
C PRO A 146 11.26 18.08 -7.90
N ALA A 147 11.49 19.06 -8.78
CA ALA A 147 10.97 20.41 -8.61
C ALA A 147 9.43 20.46 -8.66
N GLU A 148 8.77 19.47 -9.27
CA GLU A 148 7.32 19.36 -9.26
C GLU A 148 6.74 18.80 -7.96
N TYR A 149 7.49 17.97 -7.23
CA TYR A 149 6.97 17.18 -6.11
C TYR A 149 7.45 17.69 -4.76
N ILE A 150 8.74 18.05 -4.64
CA ILE A 150 9.35 18.42 -3.36
C ILE A 150 8.58 19.57 -2.70
N GLY A 151 8.04 19.28 -1.51
CA GLY A 151 7.24 20.23 -0.73
C GLY A 151 5.91 20.67 -1.36
N LYS A 152 5.50 20.06 -2.48
CA LYS A 152 4.31 20.47 -3.26
C LYS A 152 3.22 19.41 -3.31
N LYS A 153 3.57 18.16 -3.59
CA LYS A 153 2.63 17.03 -3.75
C LYS A 153 3.36 15.70 -3.58
N ILE A 154 2.66 14.70 -3.06
CA ILE A 154 3.20 13.33 -2.91
C ILE A 154 2.79 12.48 -4.11
N LEU A 155 3.77 11.90 -4.80
CA LEU A 155 3.54 11.02 -5.94
C LEU A 155 3.11 9.62 -5.48
N ALA A 156 2.00 9.11 -6.02
CA ALA A 156 1.59 7.73 -5.84
C ALA A 156 1.23 7.09 -7.17
N VAL A 157 1.87 5.96 -7.50
CA VAL A 157 1.80 5.36 -8.83
C VAL A 157 1.19 3.97 -8.75
N PRO A 158 0.07 3.73 -9.45
CA PRO A 158 -0.50 2.40 -9.58
C PRO A 158 0.46 1.43 -10.27
N ARG A 159 0.40 0.16 -9.86
CA ARG A 159 1.35 -0.86 -10.30
C ARG A 159 1.45 -1.03 -11.81
N CYS A 160 0.34 -0.87 -12.54
CA CYS A 160 0.33 -0.96 -14.00
C CYS A 160 1.21 0.10 -14.69
N CYS A 161 1.54 1.20 -13.99
CA CYS A 161 2.40 2.28 -14.49
C CYS A 161 3.83 2.23 -13.94
N GLN A 162 4.25 1.10 -13.35
CA GLN A 162 5.62 0.90 -12.86
C GLN A 162 6.37 -0.09 -13.75
N LYS A 163 7.72 -0.04 -13.77
CA LYS A 163 8.53 -1.02 -14.51
C LYS A 163 8.40 -2.43 -13.94
N ARG A 164 8.20 -2.53 -12.62
CA ARG A 164 8.01 -3.81 -11.92
C ARG A 164 6.62 -4.36 -12.20
N LYS A 165 6.54 -5.61 -12.65
CA LYS A 165 5.27 -6.32 -12.83
C LYS A 165 4.76 -6.84 -11.49
N GLY A 166 3.57 -6.42 -11.11
CA GLY A 166 2.89 -6.84 -9.88
C GLY A 166 2.18 -8.18 -9.97
N THR A 167 2.82 -9.21 -10.51
CA THR A 167 2.15 -10.50 -10.78
C THR A 167 1.64 -11.19 -9.52
N THR A 168 2.17 -10.85 -8.36
CA THR A 168 1.78 -11.37 -7.04
C THR A 168 0.97 -10.38 -6.22
N ASP A 169 0.71 -9.18 -6.72
CA ASP A 169 0.13 -8.11 -5.88
C ASP A 169 -1.31 -8.46 -5.48
N ARG A 170 -2.11 -8.95 -6.45
CA ARG A 170 -3.49 -9.40 -6.18
C ARG A 170 -3.53 -10.54 -5.14
N SER A 171 -2.68 -11.56 -5.28
CA SER A 171 -2.67 -12.69 -4.34
C SER A 171 -2.14 -12.29 -2.96
N ARG A 172 -1.09 -11.46 -2.89
CA ARG A 172 -0.54 -10.94 -1.63
C ARG A 172 -1.58 -10.12 -0.87
N VAL A 173 -2.20 -9.14 -1.52
CA VAL A 173 -3.16 -8.22 -0.88
C VAL A 173 -4.41 -8.98 -0.42
N ASN A 174 -5.02 -9.80 -1.28
CA ASN A 174 -6.17 -10.61 -0.90
C ASN A 174 -5.82 -11.63 0.19
N GLY A 175 -4.62 -12.19 0.14
CA GLY A 175 -4.11 -13.11 1.15
C GLY A 175 -4.00 -12.49 2.53
N SER A 176 -3.41 -11.30 2.64
CA SER A 176 -3.28 -10.57 3.92
C SER A 176 -4.64 -10.26 4.54
N VAL A 177 -5.60 -9.78 3.73
CA VAL A 177 -6.98 -9.53 4.18
C VAL A 177 -7.64 -10.82 4.66
N THR A 178 -7.59 -11.88 3.83
CA THR A 178 -8.22 -13.16 4.15
C THR A 178 -7.65 -13.75 5.43
N GLN A 179 -6.32 -13.69 5.62
CA GLN A 179 -5.68 -14.17 6.83
C GLN A 179 -6.19 -13.43 8.07
N LYS A 180 -6.30 -12.09 8.04
CA LYS A 180 -6.82 -11.32 9.17
C LYS A 180 -8.29 -11.62 9.45
N ASP A 181 -9.11 -11.81 8.42
CA ASP A 181 -10.52 -12.16 8.58
C ASP A 181 -10.71 -13.54 9.20
N LEU A 182 -9.92 -14.54 8.78
CA LEU A 182 -9.94 -15.88 9.39
C LEU A 182 -9.51 -15.86 10.86
N ILE A 183 -8.49 -15.06 11.21
CA ILE A 183 -8.08 -14.86 12.61
C ILE A 183 -9.21 -14.23 13.43
N ARG A 184 -9.89 -13.20 12.88
CA ARG A 184 -11.03 -12.55 13.56
C ARG A 184 -12.22 -13.48 13.75
N GLN A 185 -12.44 -14.39 12.82
CA GLN A 185 -13.48 -15.41 12.89
C GLN A 185 -13.11 -16.57 13.84
N GLY A 186 -11.89 -16.58 14.40
CA GLY A 186 -11.47 -17.57 15.39
C GLY A 186 -11.07 -18.92 14.81
N TYR A 187 -10.75 -18.99 13.52
CA TYR A 187 -10.24 -20.22 12.91
C TYR A 187 -8.88 -20.61 13.52
N ASP A 188 -8.70 -21.90 13.78
CA ASP A 188 -7.42 -22.47 14.20
C ASP A 188 -6.35 -22.29 13.10
N GLN A 189 -5.08 -22.18 13.53
CA GLN A 189 -3.92 -21.97 12.66
C GLN A 189 -3.80 -23.01 11.52
N GLU A 190 -4.10 -24.28 11.79
CA GLU A 190 -4.02 -25.35 10.81
C GLU A 190 -5.15 -25.24 9.78
N VAL A 191 -6.37 -24.90 10.22
CA VAL A 191 -7.52 -24.68 9.31
C VAL A 191 -7.26 -23.45 8.44
N MET A 192 -6.80 -22.35 9.04
CA MET A 192 -6.41 -21.14 8.32
C MET A 192 -5.32 -21.44 7.28
N ARG A 193 -4.29 -22.19 7.64
CA ARG A 193 -3.21 -22.58 6.72
C ARG A 193 -3.74 -23.37 5.53
N ARG A 194 -4.63 -24.35 5.76
CA ARG A 194 -5.24 -25.15 4.69
C ARG A 194 -6.09 -24.30 3.76
N LEU A 195 -6.88 -23.39 4.30
CA LEU A 195 -7.69 -22.45 3.51
C LEU A 195 -6.80 -21.53 2.67
N LEU A 196 -5.77 -20.92 3.27
CA LEU A 196 -4.84 -20.04 2.54
C LEU A 196 -4.05 -20.78 1.44
N ILE A 197 -3.74 -22.07 1.63
CA ILE A 197 -3.17 -22.93 0.58
C ILE A 197 -4.20 -23.20 -0.51
N ALA A 198 -5.42 -23.59 -0.15
CA ALA A 198 -6.51 -23.87 -1.10
C ALA A 198 -6.84 -22.64 -1.96
N TYR A 199 -6.70 -21.45 -1.37
CA TYR A 199 -6.87 -20.17 -2.04
C TYR A 199 -5.65 -19.70 -2.83
N GLY A 200 -4.56 -20.47 -2.86
CA GLY A 200 -3.34 -20.12 -3.60
C GLY A 200 -2.56 -18.94 -3.01
N VAL A 201 -2.84 -18.54 -1.77
CA VAL A 201 -2.10 -17.50 -1.03
C VAL A 201 -0.76 -18.04 -0.56
N TYR A 202 -0.74 -19.26 -0.03
CA TYR A 202 0.47 -19.94 0.41
C TYR A 202 0.90 -21.04 -0.56
N SER A 203 2.21 -21.11 -0.79
CA SER A 203 2.83 -22.22 -1.51
C SER A 203 2.75 -23.50 -0.68
N THR A 204 2.48 -24.62 -1.34
CA THR A 204 2.60 -25.97 -0.76
C THR A 204 4.06 -26.40 -0.58
N LYS A 205 5.01 -25.69 -1.22
CA LYS A 205 6.45 -25.95 -1.05
C LYS A 205 6.89 -25.40 0.30
N ILE A 206 7.37 -26.28 1.17
CA ILE A 206 8.08 -25.90 2.39
C ILE A 206 9.26 -25.01 1.95
N PRO A 207 9.40 -23.77 2.43
CA PRO A 207 10.53 -22.94 2.05
C PRO A 207 11.82 -23.59 2.57
N ASP A 208 12.70 -24.00 1.66
CA ASP A 208 14.09 -24.28 1.99
C ASP A 208 14.65 -23.01 2.64
N LYS A 209 14.93 -23.08 3.95
CA LYS A 209 15.52 -21.98 4.71
C LYS A 209 16.84 -21.57 4.08
N LYS A 210 16.80 -20.56 3.21
CA LYS A 210 17.87 -19.60 3.00
C LYS A 210 17.20 -18.25 2.77
N PHE A 211 16.96 -17.51 3.85
CA PHE A 211 16.83 -16.07 3.78
C PHE A 211 18.15 -15.54 3.21
N GLY A 212 18.23 -15.40 1.89
CA GLY A 212 19.27 -14.64 1.24
C GLY A 212 19.23 -13.23 1.82
N LYS A 213 20.38 -12.76 2.29
CA LYS A 213 20.57 -11.45 2.92
C LYS A 213 19.76 -10.39 2.17
N VAL A 214 18.80 -9.77 2.86
CA VAL A 214 18.17 -8.53 2.41
C VAL A 214 19.30 -7.54 2.13
N PRO A 215 19.37 -6.90 0.95
CA PRO A 215 20.38 -5.89 0.69
C PRO A 215 20.21 -4.76 1.71
N GLN A 216 21.21 -4.55 2.56
CA GLN A 216 21.21 -3.37 3.42
C GLN A 216 21.41 -2.11 2.57
N PRO A 217 20.69 -1.01 2.85
CA PRO A 217 20.99 0.29 2.29
C PRO A 217 22.45 0.65 2.63
N ARG A 218 23.20 1.14 1.65
CA ARG A 218 24.58 1.63 1.88
C ARG A 218 24.52 2.74 2.94
N THR A 219 25.17 2.50 4.07
CA THR A 219 25.43 3.52 5.08
C THR A 219 26.20 4.67 4.42
N ARG A 220 25.69 5.89 4.61
CA ARG A 220 26.31 7.14 4.13
C ARG A 220 27.75 7.20 4.61
N ILE A 221 28.66 7.46 3.66
CA ILE A 221 30.06 7.78 3.92
C ILE A 221 30.07 9.04 4.81
N ALA A 222 30.70 8.94 5.98
CA ALA A 222 30.92 10.07 6.87
C ALA A 222 31.80 11.12 6.17
N PRO A 223 31.60 12.43 6.42
CA PRO A 223 32.48 13.45 5.89
C PRO A 223 33.87 13.33 6.53
N GLU A 224 34.92 13.32 5.71
CA GLU A 224 36.30 13.48 6.15
C GLU A 224 36.47 14.86 6.79
N GLU A 225 36.85 14.89 8.07
CA GLU A 225 37.31 16.09 8.75
C GLU A 225 38.71 16.48 8.20
N LYS A 226 38.88 17.77 7.92
CA LYS A 226 40.18 18.43 7.80
C LYS A 226 40.45 19.25 9.05
#